data_AF-A0A3Q2VTT6-F1
#
_entry.id   AF-A0A3Q2VTT6-F1
#
_cell.length_a   1.000
_cell.length_b   1.000
_cell.length_c   1.000
_cell.angle_alpha   90.00
_cell.angle_beta   90.00
_cell.angle_gamma   90.00
#
_symmetry.space_group_name_H-M   'P 1'
#
loop_
_entity.id
_entity.type
_entity.pdbx_description
1 polymer ?
#
loop_
_entity_poly.entity_id
_entity_poly.type
_entity_poly.pdbx_seq_one_letter_code
_entity_poly.pdbx_strand_id
1 'polypeptide(L)'
;MLSFLVILCSLLTACRSSVCPCERPELCQQIREEKDFEVFIFDVGGKTWKSYNWSMVTTVAAFGKYDAELMCYAHSKGARVVLKGDVPLSYIVDQDNRTAWITDKVMLAKSQFMDGINIDIEQAVEEGSPEYYALTSLVKETTEMFHREIPGSQVSFDVAWSPKCIDKRCYDYVTIAESCDLLFVMSYDEQSQITGDCVAMANAPLRQTLDAYDQYLNLKISPKKIVMGVPWYGYDYPCLNFSQEGVCSIEKVPFRGVPCSDAAGKQKPYKWLMKQVNSSMSGRLWDDEQQAPYFNYKDQDGQIHQVWYDDPQSICPKADSVMSKGLRGIGMWNANILDYSDDPVARQQTTMMWNALLRC
;
A
#
# COMPACT_ATOMS: atom_id res chain seq x y z
N MET A 1 -67.42 -14.52 7.54
CA MET A 1 -66.52 -13.97 8.58
C MET A 1 -65.40 -14.98 8.82
N LEU A 2 -64.24 -14.80 8.20
CA LEU A 2 -63.00 -15.44 8.63
C LEU A 2 -61.90 -14.40 8.42
N SER A 3 -61.48 -13.77 9.52
CA SER A 3 -60.38 -12.81 9.53
C SER A 3 -59.07 -13.58 9.68
N PHE A 4 -58.17 -13.46 8.70
CA PHE A 4 -56.78 -13.89 8.84
C PHE A 4 -55.97 -12.73 9.42
N LEU A 5 -55.44 -12.96 10.62
CA LEU A 5 -54.54 -12.04 11.33
C LEU A 5 -53.13 -12.22 10.73
N VAL A 6 -52.63 -11.22 10.01
CA VAL A 6 -51.24 -11.18 9.55
C VAL A 6 -50.39 -10.65 10.69
N ILE A 7 -49.58 -11.51 11.31
CA ILE A 7 -48.55 -11.10 12.27
C ILE A 7 -47.31 -10.71 11.46
N LEU A 8 -47.11 -9.40 11.28
CA LEU A 8 -45.90 -8.84 10.71
C LEU A 8 -44.81 -8.86 11.80
N CYS A 9 -43.98 -9.90 11.81
CA CYS A 9 -42.82 -9.98 12.68
C CYS A 9 -41.71 -9.11 12.08
N SER A 10 -41.60 -7.87 12.54
CA SER A 10 -40.52 -6.96 12.21
C SER A 10 -39.27 -7.39 12.98
N LEU A 11 -38.38 -8.12 12.31
CA LEU A 11 -37.02 -8.38 12.77
C LEU A 11 -36.24 -7.06 12.70
N LEU A 12 -36.34 -6.25 13.74
CA LEU A 12 -35.37 -5.22 14.06
C LEU A 12 -34.08 -5.93 14.48
N THR A 13 -33.17 -6.15 13.54
CA THR A 13 -31.76 -6.42 13.85
C THR A 13 -31.20 -5.18 14.53
N ALA A 14 -31.33 -5.15 15.86
CA ALA A 14 -30.65 -4.17 16.69
C ALA A 14 -29.15 -4.30 16.42
N CYS A 15 -28.60 -3.32 15.70
CA CYS A 15 -27.16 -3.12 15.58
C CYS A 15 -26.65 -2.90 17.00
N ARG A 16 -26.18 -3.95 17.66
CA ARG A 16 -25.48 -3.82 18.94
C ARG A 16 -24.22 -3.02 18.63
N SER A 17 -24.24 -1.74 18.95
CA SER A 17 -23.03 -0.94 19.06
C SER A 17 -22.04 -1.78 19.86
N SER A 18 -20.90 -2.10 19.26
CA SER A 18 -19.78 -2.71 19.97
C SER A 18 -19.44 -1.83 21.17
N VAL A 19 -19.04 -2.47 22.27
CA VAL A 19 -18.55 -1.74 23.44
C VAL A 19 -17.18 -1.19 23.07
N CYS A 20 -16.98 0.11 23.25
CA CYS A 20 -15.70 0.77 22.99
C CYS A 20 -14.56 0.07 23.76
N PRO A 21 -13.51 -0.43 23.09
CA PRO A 21 -12.42 -1.13 23.75
C PRO A 21 -11.37 -0.20 24.37
N CYS A 22 -11.46 1.10 24.12
CA CYS A 22 -10.48 2.07 24.58
C CYS A 22 -10.71 2.45 26.05
N GLU A 23 -9.62 2.73 26.78
CA GLU A 23 -9.68 3.26 28.15
C GLU A 23 -10.47 4.58 28.22
N ARG A 24 -10.38 5.38 27.15
CA ARG A 24 -11.07 6.65 26.95
C ARG A 24 -12.15 6.49 25.87
N PRO A 25 -13.45 6.51 26.22
CA PRO A 25 -14.55 6.27 25.28
C PRO A 25 -14.58 7.20 24.06
N GLU A 26 -14.06 8.42 24.20
CA GLU A 26 -13.93 9.39 23.10
C GLU A 26 -13.00 8.91 21.98
N LEU A 27 -12.05 8.01 22.27
CA LEU A 27 -11.16 7.44 21.26
C LEU A 27 -11.89 6.49 20.31
N CYS A 28 -13.12 6.07 20.61
CA CYS A 28 -13.95 5.30 19.69
C CYS A 28 -14.77 6.17 18.74
N GLN A 29 -14.65 7.49 18.82
CA GLN A 29 -15.23 8.40 17.83
C GLN A 29 -14.29 8.48 16.62
N GLN A 30 -14.88 8.49 15.42
CA GLN A 30 -14.08 8.63 14.20
C GLN A 30 -13.36 9.97 14.11
N ILE A 31 -12.15 9.93 13.56
CA ILE A 31 -11.30 11.09 13.34
C ILE A 31 -11.87 11.95 12.22
N ARG A 32 -12.31 13.16 12.57
CA ARG A 32 -12.90 14.13 11.63
C ARG A 32 -11.92 15.16 11.09
N GLU A 33 -10.74 15.26 11.68
CA GLU A 33 -9.74 16.24 11.26
C GLU A 33 -9.14 15.83 9.91
N GLU A 34 -9.28 16.69 8.89
CA GLU A 34 -8.57 16.52 7.63
C GLU A 34 -7.14 17.03 7.76
N LYS A 35 -6.17 16.23 7.30
CA LYS A 35 -4.76 16.63 7.22
C LYS A 35 -4.45 17.11 5.81
N ASP A 36 -3.73 18.21 5.69
CA ASP A 36 -3.32 18.73 4.37
C ASP A 36 -2.31 17.81 3.67
N PHE A 37 -1.53 17.06 4.46
CA PHE A 37 -0.52 16.11 4.01
C PHE A 37 -0.71 14.77 4.73
N GLU A 38 -0.67 13.67 3.98
CA GLU A 38 -0.82 12.31 4.49
C GLU A 38 0.55 11.63 4.64
N VAL A 39 0.77 10.98 5.78
CA VAL A 39 1.73 9.89 5.95
C VAL A 39 0.93 8.61 6.12
N PHE A 40 0.67 7.95 5.00
CA PHE A 40 -0.23 6.81 4.89
C PHE A 40 0.57 5.50 5.01
N ILE A 41 0.31 4.71 6.05
CA ILE A 41 1.11 3.51 6.32
C ILE A 41 0.27 2.24 6.23
N PHE A 42 0.90 1.13 5.88
CA PHE A 42 0.29 -0.19 5.97
C PHE A 42 0.80 -0.93 7.21
N ASP A 43 -0.12 -1.51 7.97
CA ASP A 43 0.20 -2.39 9.09
C ASP A 43 -0.30 -3.82 8.82
N VAL A 44 0.63 -4.78 8.82
CA VAL A 44 0.32 -6.20 8.56
C VAL A 44 0.11 -7.02 9.84
N GLY A 45 -0.14 -6.36 10.97
CA GLY A 45 -0.42 -6.97 12.26
C GLY A 45 0.79 -7.16 13.18
N GLY A 46 0.54 -7.79 14.33
CA GLY A 46 1.52 -7.89 15.41
C GLY A 46 1.51 -6.65 16.30
N LYS A 47 2.63 -6.37 16.99
CA LYS A 47 2.73 -5.26 17.96
C LYS A 47 3.84 -4.26 17.63
N THR A 48 4.44 -4.37 16.44
CA THR A 48 5.47 -3.44 15.96
C THR A 48 4.98 -2.00 15.91
N TRP A 49 3.67 -1.81 15.72
CA TRP A 49 3.02 -0.50 15.73
C TRP A 49 3.29 0.33 16.99
N LYS A 50 3.60 -0.30 18.13
CA LYS A 50 3.98 0.42 19.36
C LYS A 50 5.23 1.28 19.19
N SER A 51 6.06 0.97 18.20
CA SER A 51 7.34 1.62 17.93
C SER A 51 7.34 2.51 16.69
N TYR A 52 6.21 2.68 15.98
CA TYR A 52 6.13 3.59 14.83
C TYR A 52 6.37 5.04 15.23
N ASN A 53 6.76 5.87 14.26
CA ASN A 53 6.85 7.31 14.48
C ASN A 53 5.47 7.98 14.40
N TRP A 54 4.69 7.85 15.46
CA TRP A 54 3.34 8.40 15.56
C TRP A 54 3.22 9.92 15.51
N SER A 55 4.35 10.65 15.52
CA SER A 55 4.32 12.09 15.25
C SER A 55 4.10 12.40 13.76
N MET A 56 4.31 11.41 12.89
CA MET A 56 4.19 11.54 11.43
C MET A 56 2.92 10.89 10.90
N VAL A 57 2.57 9.70 11.39
CA VAL A 57 1.48 8.86 10.84
C VAL A 57 0.14 9.59 10.87
N THR A 58 -0.55 9.62 9.73
CA THR A 58 -1.89 10.21 9.60
C THR A 58 -2.97 9.17 9.37
N THR A 59 -2.65 8.10 8.63
CA THR A 59 -3.57 6.99 8.36
C THR A 59 -2.83 5.65 8.42
N VAL A 60 -3.47 4.65 9.03
CA VAL A 60 -3.03 3.25 9.06
C VAL A 60 -4.03 2.40 8.28
N ALA A 61 -3.62 1.83 7.16
CA ALA A 61 -4.35 0.76 6.50
C ALA A 61 -4.05 -0.58 7.20
N ALA A 62 -5.05 -1.12 7.90
CA ALA A 62 -4.92 -2.33 8.72
C ALA A 62 -5.12 -3.60 7.87
N PHE A 63 -4.01 -4.20 7.44
CA PHE A 63 -3.97 -5.45 6.67
C PHE A 63 -3.80 -6.69 7.56
N GLY A 64 -3.43 -6.50 8.82
CA GLY A 64 -3.43 -7.54 9.85
C GLY A 64 -4.82 -7.85 10.40
N LYS A 65 -4.88 -8.80 11.35
CA LYS A 65 -6.10 -9.00 12.15
C LYS A 65 -6.39 -7.73 12.96
N TYR A 66 -7.68 -7.41 13.14
CA TYR A 66 -8.10 -6.28 13.96
C TYR A 66 -7.46 -6.33 15.35
N ASP A 67 -6.77 -5.24 15.70
CA ASP A 67 -6.11 -5.03 16.99
C ASP A 67 -6.71 -3.77 17.63
N ALA A 68 -7.55 -3.98 18.64
CA ALA A 68 -8.20 -2.87 19.34
C ALA A 68 -7.20 -1.94 20.03
N GLU A 69 -6.05 -2.45 20.49
CA GLU A 69 -5.00 -1.61 21.09
C GLU A 69 -4.39 -0.66 20.04
N LEU A 70 -4.15 -1.16 18.82
CA LEU A 70 -3.67 -0.35 17.70
C LEU A 70 -4.68 0.75 17.38
N MET A 71 -5.96 0.39 17.20
CA MET A 71 -7.02 1.35 16.90
C MET A 71 -7.07 2.46 17.97
N CYS A 72 -7.19 2.09 19.24
CA CYS A 72 -7.24 3.06 20.33
C CYS A 72 -5.98 3.94 20.40
N TYR A 73 -4.81 3.35 20.20
CA TYR A 73 -3.56 4.08 20.25
C TYR A 73 -3.43 5.05 19.07
N ALA A 74 -3.75 4.63 17.84
CA ALA A 74 -3.75 5.49 16.65
C ALA A 74 -4.70 6.69 16.84
N HIS A 75 -5.92 6.45 17.33
CA HIS A 75 -6.87 7.53 17.61
C HIS A 75 -6.36 8.47 18.71
N SER A 76 -5.64 7.96 19.71
CA SER A 76 -4.99 8.80 20.74
C SER A 76 -3.92 9.73 20.17
N LYS A 77 -3.42 9.43 18.96
CA LYS A 77 -2.46 10.23 18.19
C LYS A 77 -3.12 11.06 17.10
N GLY A 78 -4.45 10.97 16.95
CA GLY A 78 -5.18 11.64 15.87
C GLY A 78 -4.95 11.01 14.49
N ALA A 79 -4.47 9.77 14.44
CA ALA A 79 -4.29 9.02 13.20
C ALA A 79 -5.51 8.14 12.93
N ARG A 80 -5.94 8.12 11.66
CA ARG A 80 -7.02 7.25 11.17
C ARG A 80 -6.59 5.79 11.12
N VAL A 81 -7.54 4.88 11.29
CA VAL A 81 -7.34 3.45 11.03
C VAL A 81 -8.43 2.95 10.07
N VAL A 82 -8.02 2.53 8.88
CA VAL A 82 -8.94 2.09 7.81
C VAL A 82 -8.86 0.58 7.60
N LEU A 83 -10.00 -0.03 7.27
CA LEU A 83 -10.09 -1.46 6.95
C LEU A 83 -9.32 -1.81 5.69
N LYS A 84 -8.84 -3.05 5.57
CA LYS A 84 -8.58 -3.65 4.25
C LYS A 84 -9.88 -4.06 3.55
N GLY A 85 -10.06 -3.61 2.31
CA GLY A 85 -11.07 -4.09 1.38
C GLY A 85 -10.43 -4.85 0.21
N ASP A 86 -10.82 -6.10 0.00
CA ASP A 86 -10.51 -6.85 -1.23
C ASP A 86 -11.71 -7.76 -1.52
N VAL A 87 -12.04 -7.90 -2.80
CA VAL A 87 -13.20 -8.66 -3.28
C VAL A 87 -12.97 -9.13 -4.72
N PRO A 88 -13.35 -10.37 -5.08
CA PRO A 88 -13.26 -10.84 -6.46
C PRO A 88 -14.05 -9.94 -7.41
N LEU A 89 -13.43 -9.52 -8.51
CA LEU A 89 -14.07 -8.62 -9.47
C LEU A 89 -15.32 -9.24 -10.10
N SER A 90 -15.25 -10.54 -10.43
CA SER A 90 -16.39 -11.28 -10.98
C SER A 90 -17.60 -11.34 -10.03
N TYR A 91 -17.38 -11.23 -8.72
CA TYR A 91 -18.45 -11.24 -7.72
C TYR A 91 -19.22 -9.91 -7.71
N ILE A 92 -18.51 -8.78 -7.82
CA ILE A 92 -19.09 -7.43 -7.74
C ILE A 92 -19.72 -6.93 -9.04
N VAL A 93 -19.62 -7.69 -10.14
CA VAL A 93 -20.37 -7.41 -11.38
C VAL A 93 -21.87 -7.41 -11.08
N ASP A 94 -22.32 -8.34 -10.25
CA ASP A 94 -23.68 -8.34 -9.72
C ASP A 94 -23.86 -7.24 -8.66
N GLN A 95 -24.86 -6.38 -8.85
CA GLN A 95 -25.10 -5.23 -7.98
C GLN A 95 -25.55 -5.61 -6.58
N ASP A 96 -26.30 -6.70 -6.41
CA ASP A 96 -26.76 -7.14 -5.09
C ASP A 96 -25.58 -7.68 -4.28
N ASN A 97 -24.69 -8.46 -4.91
CA ASN A 97 -23.44 -8.92 -4.32
C ASN A 97 -22.54 -7.75 -3.90
N ARG A 98 -22.39 -6.75 -4.78
CA ARG A 98 -21.62 -5.54 -4.50
C ARG A 98 -22.20 -4.78 -3.32
N THR A 99 -23.52 -4.54 -3.30
CA THR A 99 -24.23 -3.87 -2.20
C THR A 99 -24.09 -4.64 -0.88
N ALA A 100 -24.20 -5.97 -0.92
CA ALA A 100 -24.04 -6.82 0.25
C ALA A 100 -22.63 -6.73 0.83
N TRP A 101 -21.60 -6.76 -0.02
CA TRP A 101 -20.21 -6.60 0.41
C TRP A 101 -19.95 -5.23 1.02
N ILE A 102 -20.43 -4.14 0.39
CA ILE A 102 -20.27 -2.78 0.93
C ILE A 102 -20.95 -2.66 2.30
N THR A 103 -22.18 -3.19 2.42
CA THR A 103 -22.93 -3.18 3.68
C THR A 103 -22.18 -3.92 4.79
N ASP A 104 -21.61 -5.10 4.49
CA ASP A 104 -20.78 -5.85 5.43
C ASP A 104 -19.57 -5.05 5.89
N LYS A 105 -18.84 -4.41 4.96
CA LYS A 105 -17.67 -3.58 5.30
C LYS A 105 -18.02 -2.37 6.16
N VAL A 106 -19.14 -1.70 5.89
CA VAL A 106 -19.61 -0.59 6.72
C VAL A 106 -20.00 -1.06 8.12
N MET A 107 -20.71 -2.19 8.23
CA MET A 107 -21.04 -2.78 9.55
C MET A 107 -19.77 -3.17 10.31
N LEU A 108 -18.80 -3.78 9.63
CA LEU A 108 -17.52 -4.14 10.21
C LEU A 108 -16.77 -2.92 10.72
N ALA A 109 -16.65 -1.86 9.90
CA ALA A 109 -15.99 -0.61 10.28
C ALA A 109 -16.63 0.02 11.51
N LYS A 110 -17.97 0.09 11.56
CA LYS A 110 -18.71 0.60 12.72
C LYS A 110 -18.46 -0.26 13.97
N SER A 111 -18.42 -1.59 13.82
CA SER A 111 -18.17 -2.51 14.93
C SER A 111 -16.74 -2.44 15.48
N GLN A 112 -15.78 -2.06 14.65
CA GLN A 112 -14.35 -1.98 14.97
C GLN A 112 -13.86 -0.54 15.19
N PHE A 113 -14.77 0.44 15.13
CA PHE A 113 -14.46 1.87 15.24
C PHE A 113 -13.46 2.36 14.19
N MET A 114 -13.44 1.74 13.01
CA MET A 114 -12.54 2.11 11.92
C MET A 114 -13.01 3.41 11.24
N ASP A 115 -12.06 4.20 10.77
CA ASP A 115 -12.29 5.49 10.11
C ASP A 115 -12.51 5.35 8.60
N GLY A 116 -12.74 4.15 8.08
CA GLY A 116 -12.97 3.96 6.64
C GLY A 116 -12.42 2.66 6.10
N ILE A 117 -12.04 2.66 4.82
CA ILE A 117 -11.58 1.48 4.10
C ILE A 117 -10.55 1.85 3.02
N ASN A 118 -9.49 1.04 2.93
CA ASN A 118 -8.53 1.02 1.84
C ASN A 118 -8.83 -0.18 0.94
N ILE A 119 -9.22 0.08 -0.30
CA ILE A 119 -9.57 -0.95 -1.29
C ILE A 119 -8.30 -1.34 -2.06
N ASP A 120 -7.96 -2.62 -1.99
CA ASP A 120 -6.74 -3.23 -2.53
C ASP A 120 -7.13 -4.36 -3.49
N ILE A 121 -7.50 -3.99 -4.72
CA ILE A 121 -7.90 -4.93 -5.78
C ILE A 121 -6.86 -4.88 -6.90
N GLU A 122 -6.13 -5.99 -7.07
CA GLU A 122 -4.98 -6.11 -7.98
C GLU A 122 -5.21 -7.06 -9.19
N GLN A 123 -6.46 -7.47 -9.38
CA GLN A 123 -6.88 -8.40 -10.42
C GLN A 123 -6.76 -7.75 -11.82
N ALA A 124 -6.39 -8.54 -12.84
CA ALA A 124 -6.37 -8.05 -14.21
C ALA A 124 -7.78 -7.65 -14.67
N VAL A 125 -7.89 -6.54 -15.40
CA VAL A 125 -9.14 -6.01 -15.95
C VAL A 125 -8.86 -5.52 -17.36
N GLU A 126 -9.74 -5.91 -18.28
CA GLU A 126 -9.76 -5.39 -19.64
C GLU A 126 -10.65 -4.14 -19.71
N GLU A 127 -10.19 -3.12 -20.43
CA GLU A 127 -10.96 -1.89 -20.60
C GLU A 127 -12.32 -2.19 -21.25
N GLY A 128 -13.40 -1.69 -20.62
CA GLY A 128 -14.77 -1.90 -21.10
C GLY A 128 -15.39 -3.27 -20.76
N SER A 129 -14.70 -4.14 -20.00
CA SER A 129 -15.33 -5.37 -19.48
C SER A 129 -16.39 -5.05 -18.41
N PRO A 130 -17.29 -5.99 -18.07
CA PRO A 130 -18.21 -5.81 -16.94
C PRO A 130 -17.50 -5.48 -15.63
N GLU A 131 -16.34 -6.09 -15.38
CA GLU A 131 -15.50 -5.85 -14.20
C GLU A 131 -14.92 -4.43 -14.18
N TYR A 132 -14.58 -3.85 -15.34
CA TYR A 132 -14.13 -2.47 -15.45
C TYR A 132 -15.16 -1.49 -14.89
N TYR A 133 -16.43 -1.63 -15.31
CA TYR A 133 -17.52 -0.78 -14.80
C TYR A 133 -17.95 -1.15 -13.38
N ALA A 134 -17.86 -2.43 -13.00
CA ALA A 134 -18.18 -2.87 -11.65
C ALA A 134 -17.18 -2.33 -10.63
N LEU A 135 -15.90 -2.22 -10.99
CA LEU A 135 -14.86 -1.67 -10.14
C LEU A 135 -15.10 -0.18 -9.85
N THR A 136 -15.39 0.63 -10.85
CA THR A 136 -15.72 2.06 -10.63
C THR A 136 -16.99 2.23 -9.81
N SER A 137 -18.01 1.40 -10.06
CA SER A 137 -19.25 1.38 -9.28
C SER A 137 -18.99 1.00 -7.83
N LEU A 138 -18.14 -0.01 -7.57
CA LEU A 138 -17.75 -0.42 -6.22
C LEU A 138 -17.13 0.74 -5.46
N VAL A 139 -16.14 1.42 -6.05
CA VAL A 139 -15.45 2.53 -5.37
C VAL A 139 -16.42 3.64 -5.04
N LYS A 140 -17.25 4.05 -6.01
CA LYS A 140 -18.26 5.10 -5.82
C LYS A 140 -19.28 4.74 -4.74
N GLU A 141 -19.92 3.59 -4.85
CA GLU A 141 -20.95 3.14 -3.91
C GLU A 141 -20.36 2.93 -2.50
N THR A 142 -19.12 2.44 -2.41
CA THR A 142 -18.40 2.31 -1.14
C THR A 142 -18.19 3.67 -0.50
N THR A 143 -17.63 4.64 -1.23
CA THR A 143 -17.40 6.00 -0.71
C THR A 143 -18.69 6.66 -0.25
N GLU A 144 -19.74 6.63 -1.08
CA GLU A 144 -21.04 7.22 -0.73
C GLU A 144 -21.63 6.59 0.54
N MET A 145 -21.56 5.27 0.68
CA MET A 145 -22.10 4.59 1.85
C MET A 145 -21.25 4.79 3.11
N PHE A 146 -19.93 4.78 2.99
CA PHE A 146 -19.02 5.07 4.12
C PHE A 146 -19.20 6.49 4.63
N HIS A 147 -19.18 7.52 3.76
CA HIS A 147 -19.37 8.91 4.17
C HIS A 147 -20.74 9.15 4.80
N ARG A 148 -21.79 8.46 4.33
CA ARG A 148 -23.14 8.55 4.92
C ARG A 148 -23.21 7.92 6.31
N GLU A 149 -22.67 6.72 6.47
CA GLU A 149 -22.84 5.90 7.68
C GLU A 149 -21.78 6.18 8.76
N ILE A 150 -20.64 6.73 8.37
CA ILE A 150 -19.47 6.99 9.21
C ILE A 150 -18.94 8.40 8.89
N PRO A 151 -19.53 9.46 9.47
CA PRO A 151 -19.13 10.83 9.18
C PRO A 151 -17.64 11.09 9.48
N GLY A 152 -16.90 11.55 8.48
CA GLY A 152 -15.46 11.75 8.54
C GLY A 152 -14.63 10.56 8.03
N SER A 153 -15.28 9.51 7.51
CA SER A 153 -14.56 8.35 6.98
C SER A 153 -13.68 8.70 5.78
N GLN A 154 -12.57 7.98 5.64
CA GLN A 154 -11.65 8.05 4.52
C GLN A 154 -11.73 6.76 3.69
N VAL A 155 -12.02 6.89 2.40
CA VAL A 155 -11.98 5.79 1.43
C VAL A 155 -10.81 5.98 0.50
N SER A 156 -9.88 5.02 0.48
CA SER A 156 -8.73 5.02 -0.40
C SER A 156 -8.73 3.80 -1.32
N PHE A 157 -8.03 3.91 -2.45
CA PHE A 157 -7.87 2.82 -3.40
C PHE A 157 -6.39 2.67 -3.79
N ASP A 158 -5.87 1.45 -3.69
CA ASP A 158 -4.51 1.10 -4.11
C ASP A 158 -4.47 0.92 -5.63
N VAL A 159 -3.67 1.73 -6.32
CA VAL A 159 -3.48 1.65 -7.77
C VAL A 159 -2.07 1.18 -8.10
N ALA A 160 -1.91 0.56 -9.28
CA ALA A 160 -0.61 0.13 -9.76
C ALA A 160 0.39 1.30 -9.87
N TRP A 161 1.68 1.01 -9.94
CA TRP A 161 2.70 2.07 -10.05
C TRP A 161 2.55 2.94 -11.30
N SER A 162 1.91 2.42 -12.37
CA SER A 162 1.67 3.14 -13.63
C SER A 162 0.23 3.01 -14.13
N PRO A 163 -0.38 4.08 -14.65
CA PRO A 163 -1.73 4.02 -15.20
C PRO A 163 -1.80 3.41 -16.61
N LYS A 164 -0.67 3.02 -17.21
CA LYS A 164 -0.60 2.51 -18.60
C LYS A 164 -0.97 1.04 -18.73
N CYS A 165 -2.02 0.63 -18.03
CA CYS A 165 -2.46 -0.78 -17.96
C CYS A 165 -1.30 -1.73 -17.61
N ILE A 166 -0.41 -1.31 -16.70
CA ILE A 166 0.62 -2.20 -16.20
C ILE A 166 -0.04 -3.39 -15.50
N ASP A 167 0.57 -4.56 -15.63
CA ASP A 167 0.03 -5.82 -15.15
C ASP A 167 -1.36 -6.13 -15.73
N LYS A 168 -1.77 -5.62 -16.90
CA LYS A 168 -3.16 -5.79 -17.37
C LYS A 168 -4.20 -5.20 -16.39
N ARG A 169 -3.85 -4.23 -15.55
CA ARG A 169 -4.80 -3.47 -14.72
C ARG A 169 -5.25 -2.24 -15.51
N CYS A 170 -6.04 -2.44 -16.56
CA CYS A 170 -6.57 -1.36 -17.41
C CYS A 170 -7.75 -0.67 -16.72
N TYR A 171 -7.56 -0.11 -15.51
CA TYR A 171 -8.65 0.48 -14.73
C TYR A 171 -9.02 1.89 -15.21
N ASP A 172 -10.25 2.32 -14.91
CA ASP A 172 -10.66 3.72 -15.06
C ASP A 172 -10.09 4.56 -13.91
N TYR A 173 -8.79 4.89 -13.99
CA TYR A 173 -8.12 5.63 -12.93
C TYR A 173 -8.75 7.00 -12.65
N VAL A 174 -9.35 7.64 -13.67
CA VAL A 174 -9.99 8.96 -13.51
C VAL A 174 -11.28 8.80 -12.69
N THR A 175 -12.19 7.92 -13.11
CA THR A 175 -13.45 7.70 -12.39
C THR A 175 -13.20 7.17 -10.97
N ILE A 176 -12.21 6.30 -10.77
CA ILE A 176 -11.81 5.83 -9.43
C ILE A 176 -11.33 7.01 -8.57
N ALA A 177 -10.45 7.89 -9.09
CA ALA A 177 -9.93 9.04 -8.35
C ALA A 177 -11.02 10.06 -7.97
N GLU A 178 -11.99 10.27 -8.86
CA GLU A 178 -13.15 11.12 -8.60
C GLU A 178 -14.06 10.52 -7.50
N SER A 179 -14.09 9.19 -7.40
CA SER A 179 -15.00 8.46 -6.53
C SER A 179 -14.47 8.19 -5.11
N CYS A 180 -13.17 8.23 -4.86
CA CYS A 180 -12.57 7.98 -3.53
C CYS A 180 -11.83 9.20 -2.99
N ASP A 181 -11.48 9.21 -1.70
CA ASP A 181 -10.77 10.31 -1.07
C ASP A 181 -9.31 10.35 -1.47
N LEU A 182 -8.66 9.18 -1.59
CA LEU A 182 -7.24 9.05 -1.91
C LEU A 182 -6.98 7.91 -2.91
N LEU A 183 -6.08 8.14 -3.86
CA LEU A 183 -5.37 7.09 -4.58
C LEU A 183 -4.02 6.85 -3.90
N PHE A 184 -3.79 5.64 -3.42
CA PHE A 184 -2.47 5.22 -2.99
C PHE A 184 -1.77 4.54 -4.18
N VAL A 185 -0.77 5.21 -4.76
CA VAL A 185 -0.03 4.67 -5.91
C VAL A 185 1.07 3.77 -5.38
N MET A 186 0.98 2.47 -5.65
CA MET A 186 1.93 1.46 -5.20
C MET A 186 3.23 1.52 -6.02
N SER A 187 4.06 2.56 -5.84
CA SER A 187 5.32 2.76 -6.59
C SER A 187 6.45 1.88 -6.07
N TYR A 188 6.21 0.58 -6.17
CA TYR A 188 7.10 -0.53 -5.86
C TYR A 188 6.67 -1.73 -6.71
N ASP A 189 7.50 -2.78 -6.74
CA ASP A 189 7.36 -3.90 -7.66
C ASP A 189 7.31 -3.42 -9.12
N GLU A 190 8.08 -2.36 -9.45
CA GLU A 190 8.07 -1.76 -10.78
C GLU A 190 8.69 -2.67 -11.85
N GLN A 191 9.29 -3.77 -11.40
CA GLN A 191 9.83 -4.86 -12.22
C GLN A 191 8.91 -6.08 -12.26
N SER A 192 7.64 -5.95 -11.89
CA SER A 192 6.60 -6.96 -12.13
C SER A 192 6.57 -7.40 -13.61
N GLN A 193 6.92 -6.47 -14.52
CA GLN A 193 7.05 -6.74 -15.95
C GLN A 193 8.39 -6.22 -16.52
N ILE A 194 9.34 -7.13 -16.76
CA ILE A 194 10.62 -6.83 -17.40
C ILE A 194 10.53 -7.17 -18.89
N THR A 195 10.59 -6.15 -19.75
CA THR A 195 10.52 -6.30 -21.22
C THR A 195 11.89 -6.43 -21.90
N GLY A 196 12.95 -5.96 -21.23
CA GLY A 196 14.33 -6.01 -21.73
C GLY A 196 15.07 -7.28 -21.33
N ASP A 197 16.38 -7.14 -21.14
CA ASP A 197 17.21 -8.22 -20.63
C ASP A 197 16.76 -8.63 -19.24
N CYS A 198 16.75 -9.94 -19.00
CA CYS A 198 16.34 -10.51 -17.72
C CYS A 198 17.48 -10.37 -16.72
N VAL A 199 17.58 -9.18 -16.14
CA VAL A 199 18.61 -8.81 -15.16
C VAL A 199 17.97 -8.27 -13.89
N ALA A 200 18.66 -8.43 -12.76
CA ALA A 200 18.25 -7.85 -11.49
C ALA A 200 18.35 -6.31 -11.56
N MET A 201 17.31 -5.63 -11.09
CA MET A 201 17.18 -4.17 -11.15
C MET A 201 16.52 -3.62 -9.89
N ALA A 202 16.55 -2.29 -9.73
CA ALA A 202 15.92 -1.59 -8.63
C ALA A 202 14.40 -1.86 -8.60
N ASN A 203 13.89 -2.04 -7.37
CA ASN A 203 12.46 -2.29 -7.11
C ASN A 203 11.58 -1.09 -7.53
N ALA A 204 12.08 0.12 -7.30
CA ALA A 204 11.43 1.38 -7.68
C ALA A 204 12.50 2.37 -8.18
N PRO A 205 12.98 2.25 -9.44
CA PRO A 205 13.97 3.18 -9.99
C PRO A 205 13.43 4.61 -10.03
N LEU A 206 14.19 5.61 -9.57
CA LEU A 206 13.69 6.98 -9.37
C LEU A 206 12.99 7.54 -10.62
N ARG A 207 13.65 7.44 -11.79
CA ARG A 207 13.11 8.00 -13.03
C ARG A 207 11.80 7.33 -13.44
N GLN A 208 11.74 6.00 -13.34
CA GLN A 208 10.55 5.22 -13.70
C GLN A 208 9.37 5.58 -12.79
N THR A 209 9.62 5.65 -11.48
CA THR A 209 8.65 6.10 -10.49
C THR A 209 8.12 7.49 -10.86
N LEU A 210 8.99 8.49 -11.03
CA LEU A 210 8.56 9.88 -11.27
C LEU A 210 7.84 10.06 -12.61
N ASP A 211 8.30 9.38 -13.67
CA ASP A 211 7.64 9.37 -14.97
C ASP A 211 6.21 8.79 -14.88
N ALA A 212 5.96 7.85 -13.96
CA ALA A 212 4.62 7.30 -13.74
C ALA A 212 3.68 8.27 -13.01
N TYR A 213 4.19 9.05 -12.05
CA TYR A 213 3.40 10.14 -11.45
C TYR A 213 3.02 11.21 -12.47
N ASP A 214 3.93 11.55 -13.38
CA ASP A 214 3.59 12.47 -14.47
C ASP A 214 2.50 11.90 -15.38
N GLN A 215 2.46 10.58 -15.59
CA GLN A 215 1.38 9.93 -16.32
C GLN A 215 0.03 10.03 -15.59
N TYR A 216 0.00 9.79 -14.27
CA TYR A 216 -1.21 9.97 -13.46
C TYR A 216 -1.72 11.42 -13.50
N LEU A 217 -0.84 12.41 -13.35
CA LEU A 217 -1.20 13.82 -13.40
C LEU A 217 -1.67 14.25 -14.80
N ASN A 218 -1.13 13.65 -15.86
CA ASN A 218 -1.57 13.90 -17.23
C ASN A 218 -3.00 13.42 -17.51
N LEU A 219 -3.53 12.46 -16.73
CA LEU A 219 -4.94 12.07 -16.72
C LEU A 219 -5.86 13.13 -16.08
N LYS A 220 -5.31 14.26 -15.62
CA LYS A 220 -6.05 15.34 -14.92
C LYS A 220 -6.58 14.95 -13.55
N ILE A 221 -6.07 13.87 -12.97
CA ILE A 221 -6.31 13.53 -11.56
C ILE A 221 -5.68 14.63 -10.70
N SER A 222 -6.44 15.15 -9.74
CA SER A 222 -5.93 16.16 -8.82
C SER A 222 -4.75 15.61 -8.02
N PRO A 223 -3.60 16.33 -7.94
CA PRO A 223 -2.49 15.90 -7.10
C PRO A 223 -2.91 15.75 -5.63
N LYS A 224 -3.94 16.48 -5.19
CA LYS A 224 -4.52 16.38 -3.83
C LYS A 224 -5.31 15.10 -3.56
N LYS A 225 -5.45 14.20 -4.54
CA LYS A 225 -5.94 12.84 -4.36
C LYS A 225 -4.81 11.81 -4.24
N ILE A 226 -3.59 12.12 -4.69
CA ILE A 226 -2.55 11.11 -4.90
C ILE A 226 -1.60 11.04 -3.71
N VAL A 227 -1.42 9.84 -3.15
CA VAL A 227 -0.43 9.51 -2.13
C VAL A 227 0.63 8.60 -2.77
N MET A 228 1.90 8.97 -2.61
CA MET A 228 3.01 8.18 -3.17
C MET A 228 3.41 7.03 -2.26
N GLY A 229 3.30 5.79 -2.72
CA GLY A 229 3.80 4.62 -2.01
C GLY A 229 5.27 4.35 -2.32
N VAL A 230 6.13 4.21 -1.31
CA VAL A 230 7.53 3.80 -1.46
C VAL A 230 7.80 2.44 -0.79
N PRO A 231 8.73 1.60 -1.31
CA PRO A 231 9.04 0.33 -0.70
C PRO A 231 10.00 0.50 0.50
N TRP A 232 9.70 -0.15 1.61
CA TRP A 232 10.68 -0.39 2.70
C TRP A 232 11.25 -1.81 2.62
N TYR A 233 11.35 -2.34 1.42
CA TYR A 233 11.87 -3.65 1.12
C TYR A 233 12.64 -3.61 -0.20
N GLY A 234 13.31 -4.71 -0.50
CA GLY A 234 14.00 -4.93 -1.76
C GLY A 234 13.82 -6.35 -2.25
N TYR A 235 14.49 -6.68 -3.35
CA TYR A 235 14.50 -8.02 -3.91
C TYR A 235 15.91 -8.60 -3.89
N ASP A 236 15.99 -9.85 -3.45
CA ASP A 236 17.17 -10.71 -3.47
C ASP A 236 17.06 -11.67 -4.65
N TYR A 237 17.87 -11.45 -5.68
CA TYR A 237 17.86 -12.23 -6.91
C TYR A 237 19.04 -13.23 -6.93
N PRO A 238 18.76 -14.54 -7.04
CA PRO A 238 19.80 -15.52 -7.34
C PRO A 238 20.37 -15.27 -8.74
N CYS A 239 21.69 -15.17 -8.83
CA CYS A 239 22.37 -14.83 -10.07
C CYS A 239 22.69 -16.09 -10.89
N LEU A 240 22.19 -16.14 -12.12
CA LEU A 240 22.52 -17.20 -13.07
C LEU A 240 23.91 -17.00 -13.69
N ASN A 241 24.19 -15.78 -14.10
CA ASN A 241 25.50 -15.36 -14.56
C ASN A 241 25.77 -13.93 -14.08
N PHE A 242 26.94 -13.74 -13.48
CA PHE A 242 27.42 -12.47 -12.94
C PHE A 242 28.55 -11.95 -13.82
N SER A 243 28.30 -10.84 -14.53
CA SER A 243 29.26 -10.28 -15.47
C SER A 243 30.42 -9.56 -14.77
N GLN A 244 31.47 -9.22 -15.52
CA GLN A 244 32.59 -8.43 -14.97
C GLN A 244 32.17 -6.99 -14.64
N GLU A 245 31.15 -6.49 -15.34
CA GLU A 245 30.51 -5.19 -15.14
C GLU A 245 29.52 -5.19 -13.97
N GLY A 246 29.37 -6.31 -13.26
CA GLY A 246 28.48 -6.43 -12.09
C GLY A 246 27.02 -6.65 -12.44
N VAL A 247 26.71 -6.99 -13.70
CA VAL A 247 25.34 -7.28 -14.14
C VAL A 247 24.97 -8.69 -13.70
N CYS A 248 23.82 -8.81 -13.03
CA CYS A 248 23.28 -10.09 -12.61
C CYS A 248 22.12 -10.53 -13.50
N SER A 249 22.33 -11.58 -14.28
CA SER A 249 21.25 -12.19 -15.07
C SER A 249 20.40 -13.13 -14.20
N ILE A 250 19.08 -13.04 -14.37
CA ILE A 250 18.08 -13.72 -13.53
C ILE A 250 17.28 -14.75 -14.33
N GLU A 251 16.59 -15.63 -13.61
CA GLU A 251 15.70 -16.62 -14.21
C GLU A 251 14.56 -15.96 -15.00
N LYS A 252 14.17 -16.58 -16.12
CA LYS A 252 13.03 -16.15 -16.92
C LYS A 252 11.73 -16.62 -16.28
N VAL A 253 11.19 -15.77 -15.40
CA VAL A 253 9.87 -15.98 -14.80
C VAL A 253 8.84 -15.10 -15.52
N PRO A 254 8.02 -15.67 -16.41
CA PRO A 254 7.09 -14.87 -17.21
C PRO A 254 5.93 -14.35 -16.36
N PHE A 255 5.55 -13.11 -16.57
CA PHE A 255 4.39 -12.50 -15.90
C PHE A 255 3.57 -11.67 -16.88
N ARG A 256 2.27 -11.96 -16.96
CA ARG A 256 1.26 -11.21 -17.72
C ARG A 256 1.68 -10.80 -19.16
N GLY A 257 2.45 -11.65 -19.85
CA GLY A 257 2.82 -11.48 -21.26
C GLY A 257 4.26 -11.01 -21.51
N VAL A 258 5.06 -10.79 -20.48
CA VAL A 258 6.50 -10.52 -20.60
C VAL A 258 7.34 -11.74 -20.16
N PRO A 259 8.57 -11.91 -20.67
CA PRO A 259 9.36 -13.11 -20.40
C PRO A 259 9.94 -13.14 -18.97
N CYS A 260 10.06 -12.00 -18.31
CA CYS A 260 10.80 -11.85 -17.05
C CYS A 260 10.06 -10.90 -16.08
N SER A 261 10.29 -11.11 -14.79
CA SER A 261 9.65 -10.38 -13.69
C SER A 261 10.48 -10.46 -12.42
N ASP A 262 10.19 -9.57 -11.48
CA ASP A 262 10.67 -9.59 -10.10
C ASP A 262 10.37 -10.89 -9.34
N ALA A 263 9.42 -11.70 -9.79
CA ALA A 263 9.14 -13.03 -9.26
C ALA A 263 10.32 -14.02 -9.39
N ALA A 264 11.36 -13.69 -10.16
CA ALA A 264 12.64 -14.39 -10.15
C ALA A 264 13.44 -14.16 -8.85
N GLY A 265 13.13 -13.10 -8.11
CA GLY A 265 13.74 -12.75 -6.83
C GLY A 265 12.84 -13.07 -5.64
N LYS A 266 13.36 -12.79 -4.45
CA LYS A 266 12.61 -12.89 -3.19
C LYS A 266 12.58 -11.55 -2.49
N GLN A 267 11.39 -11.10 -2.12
CA GLN A 267 11.21 -9.90 -1.31
C GLN A 267 11.94 -10.04 0.04
N LYS A 268 12.66 -8.99 0.44
CA LYS A 268 13.40 -8.92 1.72
C LYS A 268 13.08 -7.65 2.48
N PRO A 269 12.74 -7.74 3.78
CA PRO A 269 12.43 -6.56 4.59
C PRO A 269 13.69 -5.72 4.85
N TYR A 270 13.55 -4.41 5.00
CA TYR A 270 14.67 -3.49 5.30
C TYR A 270 15.57 -3.96 6.44
N LYS A 271 14.98 -4.46 7.54
CA LYS A 271 15.76 -5.00 8.68
C LYS A 271 16.70 -6.15 8.30
N TRP A 272 16.34 -6.95 7.29
CA TRP A 272 17.22 -8.00 6.77
C TRP A 272 18.28 -7.40 5.85
N LEU A 273 17.89 -6.48 4.96
CA LEU A 273 18.80 -5.81 4.03
C LEU A 273 19.97 -5.14 4.77
N MET A 274 19.67 -4.41 5.85
CA MET A 274 20.66 -3.71 6.66
C MET A 274 21.62 -4.64 7.41
N LYS A 275 21.19 -5.86 7.73
CA LYS A 275 22.07 -6.88 8.32
C LYS A 275 22.92 -7.54 7.24
N GLN A 276 22.30 -7.88 6.11
CA GLN A 276 22.95 -8.60 5.02
C GLN A 276 24.03 -7.76 4.32
N VAL A 277 23.79 -6.46 4.11
CA VAL A 277 24.74 -5.58 3.42
C VAL A 277 26.08 -5.49 4.14
N ASN A 278 26.08 -5.54 5.48
CA ASN A 278 27.29 -5.48 6.29
C ASN A 278 28.15 -6.75 6.19
N SER A 279 27.53 -7.89 5.89
CA SER A 279 28.21 -9.17 5.65
C SER A 279 28.31 -9.52 4.16
N SER A 280 27.95 -8.60 3.27
CA SER A 280 27.96 -8.82 1.82
C SER A 280 29.39 -8.77 1.26
N MET A 281 29.61 -9.33 0.07
CA MET A 281 30.94 -9.34 -0.54
C MET A 281 31.30 -8.00 -1.18
N SER A 282 30.31 -7.17 -1.53
CA SER A 282 30.54 -5.87 -2.16
C SER A 282 30.42 -4.68 -1.21
N GLY A 283 29.81 -4.86 -0.03
CA GLY A 283 29.23 -3.73 0.70
C GLY A 283 28.11 -3.07 -0.10
N ARG A 284 27.65 -1.89 0.36
CA ARG A 284 26.66 -1.09 -0.36
C ARG A 284 27.28 -0.48 -1.61
N LEU A 285 26.66 -0.74 -2.76
CA LEU A 285 26.92 -0.09 -4.04
C LEU A 285 25.76 0.85 -4.37
N TRP A 286 26.01 1.76 -5.31
CA TRP A 286 25.02 2.73 -5.80
C TRP A 286 24.99 2.69 -7.32
N ASP A 287 23.79 2.69 -7.89
CA ASP A 287 23.58 2.82 -9.32
C ASP A 287 23.11 4.24 -9.66
N ASP A 288 23.90 4.96 -10.45
CA ASP A 288 23.62 6.36 -10.80
C ASP A 288 22.46 6.52 -11.81
N GLU A 289 22.11 5.48 -12.57
CA GLU A 289 21.02 5.55 -13.55
C GLU A 289 19.67 5.31 -12.89
N GLN A 290 19.59 4.26 -12.07
CA GLN A 290 18.38 3.88 -11.34
C GLN A 290 18.20 4.67 -10.04
N GLN A 291 19.26 5.34 -9.57
CA GLN A 291 19.30 6.09 -8.31
C GLN A 291 18.88 5.21 -7.13
N ALA A 292 19.45 4.02 -7.06
CA ALA A 292 19.10 3.01 -6.06
C ALA A 292 20.34 2.27 -5.54
N PRO A 293 20.35 1.88 -4.26
CA PRO A 293 21.40 1.04 -3.72
C PRO A 293 21.20 -0.43 -4.09
N TYR A 294 22.32 -1.12 -4.20
CA TYR A 294 22.35 -2.57 -4.32
C TYR A 294 23.58 -3.16 -3.62
N PHE A 295 23.60 -4.47 -3.44
CA PHE A 295 24.80 -5.19 -3.02
C PHE A 295 24.79 -6.61 -3.57
N ASN A 296 25.97 -7.23 -3.60
CA ASN A 296 26.14 -8.61 -4.00
C ASN A 296 26.64 -9.42 -2.80
N TYR A 297 26.16 -10.64 -2.65
CA TYR A 297 26.66 -11.59 -1.65
C TYR A 297 26.73 -13.00 -2.23
N LYS A 298 27.46 -13.90 -1.55
CA LYS A 298 27.41 -15.33 -1.84
C LYS A 298 26.65 -16.05 -0.74
N ASP A 299 25.72 -16.90 -1.12
CA ASP A 299 25.03 -17.77 -0.17
C ASP A 299 25.93 -18.91 0.32
N GLN A 300 25.36 -19.83 1.11
CA GLN A 300 26.09 -20.96 1.68
C GLN A 300 26.56 -21.98 0.63
N ASP A 301 25.88 -22.04 -0.51
CA ASP A 301 26.20 -22.93 -1.62
C ASP A 301 27.18 -22.28 -2.62
N GLY A 302 27.56 -21.02 -2.37
CA GLY A 302 28.47 -20.25 -3.20
C GLY A 302 27.80 -19.57 -4.39
N GLN A 303 26.48 -19.63 -4.51
CA GLN A 303 25.72 -18.90 -5.52
C GLN A 303 25.80 -17.40 -5.24
N ILE A 304 26.04 -16.61 -6.28
CA ILE A 304 26.01 -15.16 -6.19
C ILE A 304 24.56 -14.70 -6.18
N HIS A 305 24.27 -13.73 -5.32
CA HIS A 305 23.00 -13.03 -5.25
C HIS A 305 23.24 -11.54 -5.46
N GLN A 306 22.34 -10.88 -6.18
CA GLN A 306 22.29 -9.43 -6.29
C GLN A 306 21.01 -8.91 -5.64
N VAL A 307 21.15 -7.98 -4.70
CA VAL A 307 20.05 -7.45 -3.91
C VAL A 307 19.89 -5.98 -4.20
N TRP A 308 18.71 -5.59 -4.66
CA TRP A 308 18.33 -4.20 -4.92
C TRP A 308 17.26 -3.75 -3.93
N TYR A 309 17.36 -2.52 -3.43
CA TYR A 309 16.46 -2.00 -2.41
C TYR A 309 16.37 -0.47 -2.45
N ASP A 310 15.51 0.10 -1.62
CA ASP A 310 15.48 1.53 -1.34
C ASP A 310 16.01 1.81 0.07
N ASP A 311 16.72 2.93 0.21
CA ASP A 311 17.19 3.46 1.50
C ASP A 311 16.92 4.97 1.58
N PRO A 312 17.32 5.67 2.66
CA PRO A 312 17.05 7.10 2.77
C PRO A 312 17.58 7.90 1.57
N GLN A 313 18.74 7.55 1.00
CA GLN A 313 19.33 8.29 -0.13
C GLN A 313 18.44 8.20 -1.38
N SER A 314 17.84 7.03 -1.67
CA SER A 314 16.98 6.84 -2.84
C SER A 314 15.52 7.27 -2.62
N ILE A 315 15.04 7.23 -1.37
CA ILE A 315 13.68 7.70 -1.01
C ILE A 315 13.59 9.23 -1.01
N CYS A 316 14.63 9.94 -0.56
CA CYS A 316 14.65 11.40 -0.49
C CYS A 316 14.18 12.13 -1.76
N PRO A 317 14.76 11.87 -2.95
CA PRO A 317 14.31 12.54 -4.17
C PRO A 317 12.86 12.20 -4.57
N LYS A 318 12.35 11.02 -4.16
CA LYS A 318 10.92 10.68 -4.34
C LYS A 318 10.05 11.54 -3.42
N ALA A 319 10.44 11.70 -2.15
CA ALA A 319 9.74 12.58 -1.20
C ALA A 319 9.77 14.06 -1.62
N ASP A 320 10.89 14.56 -2.15
CA ASP A 320 10.98 15.92 -2.71
C ASP A 320 10.01 16.11 -3.89
N SER A 321 9.83 15.06 -4.70
CA SER A 321 8.85 15.06 -5.78
C SER A 321 7.41 15.14 -5.27
N VAL A 322 7.07 14.52 -4.14
CA VAL A 322 5.73 14.63 -3.51
C VAL A 322 5.41 16.09 -3.22
N MET A 323 6.37 16.82 -2.63
CA MET A 323 6.20 18.24 -2.29
C MET A 323 6.15 19.12 -3.54
N SER A 324 7.07 18.94 -4.49
CA SER A 324 7.14 19.78 -5.71
C SER A 324 5.95 19.59 -6.64
N LYS A 325 5.39 18.37 -6.74
CA LYS A 325 4.16 18.08 -7.50
C LYS A 325 2.88 18.40 -6.71
N GLY A 326 3.00 18.79 -5.44
CA GLY A 326 1.88 19.16 -4.58
C GLY A 326 0.95 17.99 -4.25
N LEU A 327 1.48 16.76 -4.26
CA LEU A 327 0.73 15.53 -3.98
C LEU A 327 0.11 15.55 -2.57
N ARG A 328 -0.87 14.68 -2.33
CA ARG A 328 -1.58 14.60 -1.04
C ARG A 328 -0.73 14.01 0.08
N GLY A 329 0.27 13.21 -0.25
CA GLY A 329 1.14 12.63 0.76
C GLY A 329 2.09 11.59 0.23
N ILE A 330 2.73 10.92 1.18
CA ILE A 330 3.62 9.79 0.95
C ILE A 330 3.29 8.67 1.93
N GLY A 331 3.65 7.45 1.59
CA GLY A 331 3.40 6.30 2.41
C GLY A 331 4.31 5.14 2.03
N MET A 332 4.18 4.01 2.71
CA MET A 332 5.07 2.88 2.48
C MET A 332 4.40 1.53 2.64
N TRP A 333 4.88 0.57 1.86
CA TRP A 333 4.69 -0.85 2.12
C TRP A 333 5.98 -1.43 2.75
N ASN A 334 5.97 -1.84 4.01
CA ASN A 334 4.99 -1.52 5.06
C ASN A 334 5.73 -1.09 6.34
N ALA A 335 5.01 -0.66 7.37
CA ALA A 335 5.66 -0.11 8.56
C ALA A 335 6.32 -1.18 9.47
N ASN A 336 5.92 -2.46 9.34
CA ASN A 336 6.34 -3.56 10.21
C ASN A 336 7.77 -4.08 9.92
N ILE A 337 8.36 -3.70 8.78
CA ILE A 337 9.58 -4.35 8.23
C ILE A 337 10.91 -3.64 8.56
N LEU A 338 10.87 -2.55 9.34
CA LEU A 338 12.06 -1.97 9.95
C LEU A 338 12.51 -2.76 11.21
N ASP A 339 13.71 -2.45 11.71
CA ASP A 339 14.23 -3.01 12.96
C ASP A 339 13.98 -2.00 14.10
N TYR A 340 13.01 -2.33 14.97
CA TYR A 340 12.62 -1.50 16.12
C TYR A 340 13.25 -1.99 17.44
N SER A 341 14.34 -2.76 17.37
CA SER A 341 15.09 -3.15 18.58
C SER A 341 15.84 -1.96 19.20
N ASP A 342 16.28 -2.12 20.45
CA ASP A 342 17.04 -1.10 21.18
C ASP A 342 18.50 -0.93 20.69
N ASP A 343 18.92 -1.73 19.71
CA ASP A 343 20.24 -1.62 19.09
C ASP A 343 20.46 -0.19 18.53
N PRO A 344 21.57 0.49 18.87
CA PRO A 344 21.80 1.87 18.43
C PRO A 344 21.80 2.05 16.91
N VAL A 345 22.32 1.08 16.16
CA VAL A 345 22.37 1.15 14.68
C VAL A 345 20.97 0.96 14.11
N ALA A 346 20.21 -0.02 14.62
CA ALA A 346 18.81 -0.22 14.24
C ALA A 346 17.96 1.02 14.49
N ARG A 347 18.09 1.65 15.67
CA ARG A 347 17.36 2.90 16.00
C ARG A 347 17.70 4.03 15.05
N GLN A 348 18.98 4.19 14.71
CA GLN A 348 19.41 5.21 13.75
C GLN A 348 18.82 4.94 12.35
N GLN A 349 18.94 3.70 11.85
CA GLN A 349 18.42 3.31 10.54
C GLN A 349 16.90 3.49 10.44
N THR A 350 16.16 3.06 11.47
CA THR A 350 14.71 3.25 11.55
C THR A 350 14.35 4.74 11.57
N THR A 351 15.06 5.55 12.35
CA THR A 351 14.84 7.02 12.38
C THR A 351 15.07 7.65 11.01
N MET A 352 16.12 7.23 10.29
CA MET A 352 16.43 7.76 8.96
C MET A 352 15.35 7.38 7.93
N MET A 353 14.82 6.16 7.95
CA MET A 353 13.75 5.74 7.05
C MET A 353 12.45 6.54 7.27
N TRP A 354 12.08 6.79 8.53
CA TRP A 354 10.94 7.66 8.83
C TRP A 354 11.17 9.10 8.39
N ASN A 355 12.36 9.65 8.64
CA ASN A 355 12.68 11.02 8.26
C ASN A 355 12.70 11.21 6.74
N ALA A 356 13.17 10.21 5.98
CA ALA A 356 13.25 10.27 4.52
C ALA A 356 11.90 10.51 3.82
N LEU A 357 10.78 10.29 4.51
CA LEU A 357 9.44 10.57 3.98
C LEU A 357 9.10 12.06 3.94
N LEU A 358 9.66 12.87 4.83
CA LEU A 358 9.26 14.27 5.02
C LEU A 358 10.42 15.25 4.94
N ARG A 359 11.63 14.80 5.27
CA ARG A 359 12.81 15.64 5.45
C ARG A 359 14.05 14.90 5.00
N CYS A 360 14.60 15.45 3.93
CA CYS A 360 15.95 15.28 3.46
C CYS A 360 16.52 16.70 3.29
#